data_AF-U3U3C1-F1
#
_entry.id   AF-U3U3C1-F1
#
_cell.length_a   1.000
_cell.length_b   1.000
_cell.length_c   1.000
_cell.angle_alpha   90.00
_cell.angle_beta   90.00
_cell.angle_gamma   90.00
#
_symmetry.space_group_name_H-M   'P 1'
#
loop_
_entity.id
_entity.type
_entity.pdbx_description
1 polymer ?
#
loop_
_entity_poly.entity_id
_entity_poly.type
_entity_poly.pdbx_seq_one_letter_code
_entity_poly.pdbx_strand_id
1 'polypeptide(L)'
;MWGNQWLDAYLEKTFQPKGAYGKPNTAKREVNGWWKCGDTGLIIQWARYGKDKREGTYDFPLPMKFPSAGLFCIGYVASAINFHADRQSQSAHLVDNGIVRVTVDNSLETVVLAIGF
;
A
#
# COMPACT_ATOMS: atom_id res chain seq x y z
N MET A 1 38.93 13.62 -21.53
CA MET A 1 39.97 12.77 -20.89
C MET A 1 39.27 11.92 -19.85
N TRP A 2 39.40 10.59 -19.88
CA TRP A 2 38.52 9.64 -19.16
C TRP A 2 38.84 9.44 -17.66
N GLY A 3 39.78 10.20 -17.09
CA GLY A 3 40.13 10.15 -15.67
C GLY A 3 40.91 8.90 -15.24
N ASN A 4 42.07 8.65 -15.86
CA ASN A 4 42.97 7.51 -15.56
C ASN A 4 42.27 6.12 -15.53
N GLN A 5 41.25 5.92 -16.34
CA GLN A 5 40.59 4.63 -16.53
C GLN A 5 40.35 4.36 -18.03
N TRP A 6 40.12 3.09 -18.36
CA TRP A 6 39.75 2.67 -19.70
C TRP A 6 38.34 3.16 -20.09
N LEU A 7 38.09 3.33 -21.39
CA LEU A 7 36.87 3.95 -21.93
C LEU A 7 35.62 3.15 -21.55
N ASP A 8 35.68 1.82 -21.60
CA ASP A 8 34.61 0.90 -21.19
C ASP A 8 34.20 1.12 -19.73
N ALA A 9 35.18 1.17 -18.82
CA ALA A 9 34.94 1.42 -17.39
C ALA A 9 34.37 2.83 -17.14
N TYR A 10 34.80 3.84 -17.90
CA TYR A 10 34.23 5.18 -17.84
C TYR A 10 32.76 5.18 -18.29
N LEU A 11 32.44 4.51 -19.39
CA LEU A 11 31.08 4.48 -19.95
C LEU A 11 30.10 3.77 -19.02
N GLU A 12 30.49 2.64 -18.44
CA GLU A 12 29.66 1.88 -17.50
C GLU A 12 29.36 2.65 -16.20
N LYS A 13 30.34 3.40 -15.68
CA LYS A 13 30.15 4.21 -14.46
C LYS A 13 29.37 5.50 -14.70
N THR A 14 29.40 6.03 -15.91
CA THR A 14 28.88 7.37 -16.23
C THR A 14 27.48 7.32 -16.83
N PHE A 15 27.14 6.25 -17.55
CA PHE A 15 25.89 6.14 -18.30
C PHE A 15 25.12 4.88 -17.93
N GLN A 16 23.82 5.01 -17.76
CA GLN A 16 22.94 3.85 -17.57
C GLN A 16 22.88 3.04 -18.89
N PRO A 17 23.10 1.71 -18.85
CA PRO A 17 23.02 0.87 -20.05
C PRO A 17 21.64 0.94 -20.69
N LYS A 18 21.60 1.06 -22.02
CA LYS A 18 20.34 1.01 -22.78
C LYS A 18 19.65 -0.33 -22.52
N GLY A 19 18.45 -0.30 -21.93
CA GLY A 19 17.68 -1.50 -21.57
C GLY A 19 17.82 -1.96 -20.12
N ALA A 20 18.72 -1.36 -19.32
CA ALA A 20 18.78 -1.54 -17.86
C ALA A 20 17.80 -0.60 -17.14
N TYR A 21 16.57 -0.47 -17.67
CA TYR A 21 15.50 0.27 -17.02
C TYR A 21 14.72 -0.68 -16.12
N GLY A 22 14.29 -0.17 -14.96
CA GLY A 22 13.33 -0.88 -14.12
C GLY A 22 12.06 -1.22 -14.91
N LYS A 23 11.45 -2.36 -14.61
CA LYS A 23 10.16 -2.77 -15.14
C LYS A 23 9.11 -1.72 -14.76
N PRO A 24 8.16 -1.40 -15.67
CA PRO A 24 7.16 -0.38 -15.40
C PRO A 24 6.28 -0.76 -14.22
N ASN A 25 6.03 0.20 -13.35
CA ASN A 25 5.07 0.05 -12.25
C ASN A 25 3.64 0.04 -12.80
N THR A 26 2.73 -0.62 -12.08
CA THR A 26 1.30 -0.64 -12.41
C THR A 26 0.49 -0.13 -11.24
N ALA A 27 -0.70 0.41 -11.50
CA ALA A 27 -1.56 0.93 -10.44
C ALA A 27 -3.03 0.89 -10.83
N LYS A 28 -3.90 0.71 -9.83
CA LYS A 28 -5.34 0.95 -9.89
C LYS A 28 -5.67 2.23 -9.13
N ARG A 29 -5.99 3.30 -9.85
CA ARG A 29 -6.17 4.66 -9.30
C ARG A 29 -7.63 4.94 -8.90
N GLU A 30 -8.13 4.16 -7.95
CA GLU A 30 -9.47 4.29 -7.38
C GLU A 30 -9.40 4.56 -5.87
N VAL A 31 -10.56 4.84 -5.25
CA VAL A 31 -10.68 5.00 -3.78
C VAL A 31 -10.18 3.75 -3.05
N ASN A 32 -10.49 2.57 -3.59
CA ASN A 32 -9.95 1.29 -3.16
C ASN A 32 -8.97 0.82 -4.24
N GLY A 33 -7.72 1.22 -4.08
CA GLY A 33 -6.69 1.18 -5.12
C GLY A 33 -5.39 0.54 -4.65
N TRP A 34 -4.46 0.43 -5.58
CA TRP A 34 -3.14 -0.12 -5.32
C TRP A 34 -2.10 0.40 -6.31
N TRP A 35 -0.84 0.33 -5.91
CA TRP A 35 0.33 0.50 -6.75
C TRP A 35 1.25 -0.71 -6.56
N LYS A 36 1.82 -1.22 -7.66
CA LYS A 36 2.74 -2.36 -7.67
C LYS A 36 4.03 -1.99 -8.38
N CYS A 37 5.14 -2.24 -7.69
CA CYS A 37 6.48 -2.14 -8.24
C CYS A 37 6.70 -3.21 -9.32
N GLY A 38 7.10 -2.80 -10.52
CA GLY A 38 7.41 -3.74 -11.61
C GLY A 38 8.65 -4.58 -11.33
N ASP A 39 9.62 -4.03 -10.59
CA ASP A 39 10.92 -4.67 -10.34
C ASP A 39 10.86 -5.67 -9.18
N THR A 40 10.41 -5.22 -8.01
CA THR A 40 10.45 -6.02 -6.77
C THR A 40 9.17 -6.80 -6.51
N GLY A 41 8.08 -6.44 -7.19
CA GLY A 41 6.75 -6.97 -6.90
C GLY A 41 6.10 -6.40 -5.64
N LEU A 42 6.74 -5.45 -4.94
CA LEU A 42 6.16 -4.77 -3.78
C LEU A 42 4.86 -4.07 -4.16
N ILE A 43 3.82 -4.27 -3.36
CA ILE A 43 2.49 -3.72 -3.54
C ILE A 43 2.16 -2.83 -2.33
N ILE A 44 1.69 -1.61 -2.60
CA ILE A 44 1.12 -0.69 -1.62
C ILE A 44 -0.36 -0.51 -2.00
N GLN A 45 -1.27 -0.76 -1.07
CA GLN A 45 -2.71 -0.70 -1.29
C GLN A 45 -3.38 0.24 -0.30
N TRP A 46 -4.43 0.92 -0.74
CA TRP A 46 -5.26 1.78 0.09
C TRP A 46 -6.74 1.50 -0.16
N ALA A 47 -7.55 1.61 0.89
CA ALA A 47 -8.99 1.42 0.78
C ALA A 47 -9.76 2.10 1.90
N ARG A 48 -11.07 2.26 1.70
CA ARG A 48 -12.05 2.67 2.69
C ARG A 48 -13.06 1.56 2.88
N TYR A 49 -13.27 1.16 4.13
CA TYR A 49 -14.16 0.05 4.49
C TYR A 49 -15.14 0.45 5.59
N GLY A 50 -16.23 -0.29 5.71
CA GLY A 50 -17.22 -0.02 6.75
C GLY A 50 -18.31 0.98 6.36
N LYS A 51 -18.40 1.36 5.07
CA LYS A 51 -19.54 2.15 4.60
C LYS A 51 -20.84 1.42 4.95
N ASP A 52 -21.79 2.16 5.53
CA ASP A 52 -23.09 1.66 5.97
C ASP A 52 -23.04 0.55 7.03
N LYS A 53 -21.87 0.32 7.65
CA LYS A 53 -21.73 -0.57 8.81
C LYS A 53 -21.95 0.24 10.09
N ARG A 54 -22.52 -0.44 11.08
CA ARG A 54 -22.52 0.04 12.46
C ARG A 54 -21.20 -0.30 13.12
N GLU A 55 -21.07 0.08 14.37
CA GLU A 55 -19.93 -0.21 15.22
C GLU A 55 -19.70 -1.73 15.30
N GLY A 56 -18.47 -2.16 15.03
CA GLY A 56 -18.15 -3.58 14.99
C GLY A 56 -16.84 -3.91 14.31
N THR A 57 -16.56 -5.21 14.18
CA THR A 57 -15.38 -5.73 13.50
C THR A 57 -15.80 -6.50 12.26
N TYR A 58 -15.20 -6.19 11.11
CA TYR A 58 -15.63 -6.71 9.82
C TYR A 58 -14.44 -7.04 8.92
N ASP A 59 -14.61 -8.08 8.11
CA ASP A 59 -13.64 -8.52 7.12
C ASP A 59 -14.00 -7.98 5.74
N PHE A 60 -13.00 -7.48 5.03
CA PHE A 60 -13.15 -6.97 3.67
C PHE A 60 -12.02 -7.45 2.76
N PRO A 61 -12.30 -7.62 1.46
CA PRO A 61 -11.26 -7.96 0.49
C PRO A 61 -10.37 -6.75 0.22
N LEU A 62 -9.06 -6.96 0.23
CA LEU A 62 -8.08 -5.99 -0.29
C LEU A 62 -8.34 -5.72 -1.78
N PRO A 63 -7.97 -4.52 -2.29
CA PRO A 63 -8.07 -4.22 -3.72
C PRO A 63 -7.38 -5.24 -4.64
N MET A 64 -6.32 -5.88 -4.15
CA MET A 64 -5.59 -6.98 -4.77
C MET A 64 -5.08 -7.93 -3.68
N LYS A 65 -5.12 -9.24 -3.92
CA LYS A 65 -4.44 -10.21 -3.05
C LYS A 65 -2.93 -10.09 -3.21
N PHE A 66 -2.19 -10.02 -2.10
CA PHE A 66 -0.73 -10.16 -2.10
C PHE A 66 -0.34 -11.57 -2.58
N PRO A 67 0.40 -11.69 -3.70
CA PRO A 67 0.77 -13.00 -4.25
C PRO A 67 1.50 -13.93 -3.27
N SER A 68 2.39 -13.39 -2.43
CA SER A 68 3.26 -14.15 -1.53
C SER A 68 2.99 -13.86 -0.05
N ALA A 69 3.10 -12.61 0.38
CA ALA A 69 2.96 -12.26 1.79
C ALA A 69 2.51 -10.81 2.00
N GLY A 70 1.54 -10.63 2.88
CA GLY A 70 1.26 -9.34 3.51
C GLY A 70 2.24 -9.06 4.64
N LEU A 71 2.78 -7.83 4.70
CA LEU A 71 3.83 -7.44 5.65
C LEU A 71 3.36 -6.43 6.69
N PHE A 72 2.51 -5.49 6.27
CA PHE A 72 2.09 -4.38 7.10
C PHE A 72 0.67 -3.97 6.75
N CYS A 73 -0.09 -3.56 7.76
CA CYS A 73 -1.40 -2.97 7.60
C CYS A 73 -1.70 -2.04 8.76
N ILE A 74 -2.26 -0.88 8.45
CA ILE A 74 -2.74 0.09 9.42
C ILE A 74 -4.13 0.55 9.01
N GLY A 75 -4.99 0.76 10.01
CA GLY A 75 -6.30 1.35 9.86
C GLY A 75 -6.40 2.63 10.67
N TYR A 76 -7.14 3.61 10.17
CA TYR A 76 -7.46 4.84 10.90
C TYR A 76 -8.85 5.34 10.54
N VAL A 77 -9.35 6.30 11.32
CA VAL A 77 -10.65 6.92 11.07
C VAL A 77 -10.65 7.77 9.81
N ALA A 78 -11.65 7.59 8.96
CA ALA A 78 -11.72 8.26 7.67
C ALA A 78 -12.15 9.74 7.74
N SER A 79 -12.59 10.21 8.92
CA SER A 79 -12.88 11.61 9.23
C SER A 79 -12.57 11.88 10.69
N ALA A 80 -11.98 13.05 10.98
CA ALA A 80 -11.89 13.53 12.34
C ALA A 80 -13.30 13.82 12.90
N ILE A 81 -13.41 13.68 14.22
CA ILE A 81 -14.61 14.02 15.00
C ILE A 81 -14.21 14.98 16.13
N ASN A 82 -15.19 15.46 16.89
CA ASN A 82 -14.96 16.46 17.95
C ASN A 82 -13.98 15.91 19.02
N PHE A 83 -13.12 16.77 19.58
CA PHE A 83 -12.06 16.37 20.52
C PHE A 83 -12.54 15.72 21.84
N HIS A 84 -13.83 15.84 22.18
CA HIS A 84 -14.46 15.16 23.32
C HIS A 84 -15.17 13.87 22.94
N ALA A 85 -15.15 13.50 21.67
CA ALA A 85 -15.66 12.27 21.12
C ALA A 85 -14.49 11.39 20.69
N ASP A 86 -13.44 11.25 21.52
CA ASP A 86 -12.17 10.57 21.19
C ASP A 86 -11.97 9.22 21.91
N ARG A 87 -13.03 8.64 22.49
CA ARG A 87 -13.07 7.24 22.94
C ARG A 87 -13.01 6.20 21.80
N GLN A 88 -12.70 6.63 20.58
CA GLN A 88 -12.96 5.87 19.37
C GLN A 88 -11.67 5.46 18.67
N SER A 89 -11.62 4.18 18.30
CA SER A 89 -10.42 3.56 17.76
C SER A 89 -10.78 2.74 16.54
N GLN A 90 -10.26 3.15 15.40
CA GLN A 90 -10.31 2.36 14.19
C GLN A 90 -8.93 1.79 13.92
N SER A 91 -8.90 0.51 13.61
CA SER A 91 -7.69 -0.27 13.42
C SER A 91 -7.90 -1.24 12.28
N ALA A 92 -6.81 -1.71 11.70
CA ALA A 92 -6.85 -2.73 10.67
C ALA A 92 -5.65 -3.66 10.79
N HIS A 93 -5.86 -4.93 10.52
CA HIS A 93 -4.79 -5.91 10.34
C HIS A 93 -5.13 -6.87 9.20
N LEU A 94 -4.08 -7.52 8.67
CA LEU A 94 -4.23 -8.55 7.65
C LEU A 94 -4.63 -9.86 8.32
N VAL A 95 -5.76 -10.42 7.90
CA VAL A 95 -6.17 -11.77 8.30
C VAL A 95 -5.42 -12.80 7.45
N ASP A 96 -5.30 -12.50 6.16
CA ASP A 96 -4.50 -13.24 5.21
C ASP A 96 -4.01 -12.30 4.09
N ASN A 97 -3.45 -12.86 3.01
CA ASN A 97 -2.92 -12.09 1.89
C ASN A 97 -3.97 -11.31 1.08
N GLY A 98 -5.27 -11.57 1.23
CA GLY A 98 -6.36 -10.94 0.49
C GLY A 98 -7.44 -10.33 1.37
N ILE A 99 -7.45 -10.61 2.67
CA ILE A 99 -8.46 -10.13 3.61
C ILE A 99 -7.85 -9.23 4.66
N VAL A 100 -8.48 -8.06 4.85
CA VAL A 100 -8.23 -7.16 5.97
C VAL A 100 -9.41 -7.19 6.93
N ARG A 101 -9.12 -7.23 8.22
CA ARG A 101 -10.10 -7.05 9.29
C ARG A 101 -9.97 -5.64 9.84
N VAL A 102 -11.09 -4.92 9.88
CA VAL A 102 -11.14 -3.54 10.37
C VAL A 102 -12.12 -3.40 11.53
N THR A 103 -11.88 -2.43 12.41
CA THR A 103 -12.85 -1.97 13.40
C THR A 103 -13.56 -0.71 12.90
N VAL A 104 -14.87 -0.78 12.74
CA VAL A 104 -15.74 0.35 12.43
C VAL A 104 -16.27 0.94 13.74
N ASP A 105 -16.23 2.25 13.86
CA ASP A 105 -16.69 3.00 15.03
C ASP A 105 -17.38 4.31 14.58
N ASN A 106 -18.39 4.78 15.34
CA ASN A 106 -19.29 5.89 15.01
C ASN A 106 -19.95 5.81 13.62
N SER A 107 -20.13 4.60 13.07
CA SER A 107 -20.59 4.41 11.69
C SER A 107 -19.72 5.17 10.65
N LEU A 108 -18.46 5.46 11.00
CA LEU A 108 -17.47 6.05 10.10
C LEU A 108 -16.62 4.95 9.47
N GLU A 109 -16.34 5.10 8.18
CA GLU A 109 -15.43 4.20 7.49
C GLU A 109 -14.03 4.18 8.13
N THR A 110 -13.35 3.05 8.00
CA THR A 110 -11.92 2.89 8.28
C THR A 110 -11.13 3.03 6.99
N VAL A 111 -10.19 3.98 6.97
CA VAL A 111 -9.16 4.05 5.93
C VAL A 111 -8.05 3.06 6.25
N VAL A 112 -7.61 2.31 5.25
CA VAL A 112 -6.60 1.28 5.37
C VAL A 112 -5.43 1.58 4.43
N LEU A 113 -4.22 1.37 4.93
CA LEU A 113 -3.00 1.26 4.12
C LEU A 113 -2.35 -0.10 4.39
N ALA A 114 -2.09 -0.87 3.34
CA ALA A 114 -1.48 -2.20 3.44
C ALA A 114 -0.28 -2.35 2.49
N ILE A 115 0.73 -3.09 2.91
CA ILE A 115 1.96 -3.36 2.15
C ILE A 115 2.26 -4.85 2.16
N GLY A 116 2.67 -5.39 1.02
CA GLY A 116 3.02 -6.80 0.82
C GLY A 116 3.56 -7.04 -0.58
N PHE A 117 3.73 -8.30 -0.99
CA PHE A 117 4.19 -8.69 -2.33
C PHE A 117 3.72 -10.09 -2.72
#